data_AF-A0A1Y2AD43-F1
#
_entry.id   AF-A0A1Y2AD43-F1
#
_cell.length_a   1.000
_cell.length_b   1.000
_cell.length_c   1.000
_cell.angle_alpha   90.00
_cell.angle_beta   90.00
_cell.angle_gamma   90.00
#
_symmetry.space_group_name_H-M   'P 1'
#
loop_
_entity.id
_entity.type
_entity.pdbx_description
1 polymer ?
#
loop_
_entity_poly.entity_id
_entity_poly.type
_entity_poly.pdbx_seq_one_letter_code
_entity_poly.pdbx_strand_id
1 'polypeptide(L)' 'MIIDSMDVNRLNIVSEEMTKILQSELLQDASILIYANKQNCKGALSAAEIKEKLKLTTVKDKNWHIQVCCALTGDG' A
#
# COMPACT_ATOMS: atom_id res chain seq x y z
N MET A 1 3.16 2.85 5.24
CA MET A 1 2.39 1.61 5.47
C MET A 1 3.11 0.44 4.80
N ILE A 2 3.10 -0.75 5.38
CA ILE A 2 3.71 -1.94 4.80
C ILE A 2 2.60 -2.95 4.50
N ILE A 3 2.62 -3.52 3.30
CA ILE A 3 1.66 -4.51 2.82
C ILE A 3 2.40 -5.81 2.57
N ASP A 4 1.82 -6.91 3.03
CA ASP A 4 2.22 -8.24 2.60
C ASP A 4 1.57 -8.53 1.24
N SER A 5 2.35 -8.48 0.16
CA SER A 5 1.83 -8.65 -1.20
C SER A 5 1.30 -10.07 -1.49
N MET A 6 1.50 -11.04 -0.59
CA MET A 6 0.93 -12.38 -0.69
C MET A 6 -0.44 -12.51 -0.02
N ASP A 7 -0.81 -11.58 0.86
CA ASP A 7 -2.04 -11.69 1.66
C ASP A 7 -3.18 -10.87 1.05
N VAL A 8 -3.75 -11.44 -0.02
CA VAL A 8 -4.87 -10.83 -0.75
C VAL A 8 -6.10 -10.64 0.12
N ASN A 9 -6.33 -11.54 1.09
CA ASN A 9 -7.52 -11.52 1.94
C ASN A 9 -7.51 -10.34 2.91
N ARG A 10 -6.32 -9.94 3.39
CA ARG A 10 -6.18 -8.81 4.30
C ARG A 10 -6.18 -7.44 3.62
N LEU A 11 -6.13 -7.37 2.28
CA LEU A 11 -6.13 -6.09 1.59
C LEU A 11 -7.41 -5.26 1.80
N ASN A 12 -8.55 -5.90 2.06
CA ASN A 12 -9.78 -5.16 2.41
C ASN A 12 -9.60 -4.40 3.74
N ILE A 13 -9.00 -5.05 4.74
CA ILE A 13 -8.69 -4.43 6.03
C ILE A 13 -7.68 -3.29 5.83
N VAL A 14 -6.66 -3.50 5.00
CA VAL A 14 -5.69 -2.44 4.66
C VAL A 14 -6.37 -1.24 3.99
N SER A 15 -7.36 -1.47 3.11
CA SER A 15 -8.13 -0.39 2.48
C SER A 15 -8.97 0.40 3.49
N GLU A 16 -9.53 -0.26 4.50
CA GLU A 16 -10.26 0.41 5.58
C GLU A 16 -9.32 1.26 6.44
N GLU A 17 -8.15 0.73 6.82
CA GLU A 17 -7.13 1.49 7.56
C GLU A 17 -6.58 2.67 6.74
N MET A 18 -6.39 2.48 5.44
CA MET A 18 -6.00 3.55 4.53
C MET A 18 -7.04 4.67 4.53
N THR A 19 -8.33 4.33 4.53
CA THR A 19 -9.41 5.33 4.60
C THR A 19 -9.35 6.15 5.90
N LYS A 20 -9.06 5.50 7.03
CA LYS A 20 -8.89 6.19 8.32
C LYS A 20 -7.68 7.13 8.30
N ILE A 21 -6.57 6.73 7.67
CA ILE A 21 -5.38 7.58 7.51
C ILE A 21 -5.71 8.81 6.63
N LEU A 22 -6.44 8.61 5.54
CA LEU A 22 -6.84 9.69 4.63
C LEU A 22 -7.75 10.71 5.32
N GLN A 23 -8.62 10.25 6.23
CA GLN A 23 -9.56 11.10 6.98
C GLN A 23 -8.95 11.74 8.24
N SER A 24 -7.73 11.38 8.62
CA SER A 24 -7.09 11.89 9.84
C SER A 24 -6.56 13.31 9.62
N GLU A 25 -7.09 14.27 10.38
CA GLU A 25 -6.62 15.66 10.39
C GLU A 25 -5.13 15.76 10.78
N LEU A 26 -4.67 14.91 11.70
CA LEU A 26 -3.25 14.86 12.11
C LEU A 26 -2.30 14.48 10.98
N LEU A 27 -2.82 13.78 9.96
CA LEU A 27 -2.04 13.32 8.83
C LEU A 27 -2.37 14.10 7.56
N GLN A 28 -3.15 15.18 7.63
CA GLN A 28 -3.66 15.91 6.45
C GLN A 28 -2.55 16.30 5.45
N ASP A 29 -1.42 16.78 5.95
CA ASP A 29 -0.29 17.22 5.10
C ASP A 29 0.76 16.12 4.86
N ALA A 30 0.57 14.92 5.43
CA ALA A 30 1.50 13.82 5.26
C ALA A 30 1.34 13.14 3.89
N SER A 31 2.47 12.87 3.24
CA SER A 31 2.57 11.99 2.07
C SER A 31 2.55 10.53 2.50
N ILE A 32 1.99 9.66 1.67
CA ILE A 32 1.82 8.24 2.00
C ILE A 32 2.77 7.38 1.17
N LEU A 33 3.69 6.71 1.84
CA LEU A 33 4.51 5.65 1.24
C LEU A 33 3.96 4.27 1.61
N ILE A 34 3.71 3.45 0.60
CA ILE A 34 3.25 2.07 0.73
C ILE A 34 4.37 1.15 0.26
N TYR A 35 4.91 0.33 1.17
CA TYR A 35 5.83 -0.74 0.81
C TYR A 35 5.02 -2.00 0.45
N ALA A 36 5.08 -2.40 -0.82
CA ALA A 36 4.56 -3.66 -1.31
C ALA A 36 5.65 -4.74 -1.10
N ASN A 37 5.63 -5.36 0.08
CA ASN A 37 6.69 -6.26 0.54
C ASN A 37 6.45 -7.71 0.08
N LYS A 38 7.51 -8.52 0.10
CA LYS A 38 7.56 -9.93 -0.32
C LYS A 38 7.43 -10.15 -1.83
N GLN A 39 7.97 -9.22 -2.62
CA GLN A 39 7.95 -9.31 -4.09
C GLN A 39 8.78 -10.47 -4.66
N ASN A 40 9.60 -11.11 -3.84
CA ASN A 40 10.32 -12.34 -4.18
C ASN A 40 9.41 -13.59 -4.21
N CYS A 41 8.19 -13.52 -3.66
CA CYS A 41 7.28 -14.67 -3.60
C CYS A 41 6.51 -14.85 -4.91
N LYS A 42 6.42 -16.10 -5.38
CA LYS A 42 5.57 -16.43 -6.54
C LYS A 42 4.10 -16.18 -6.17
N GLY A 43 3.44 -15.32 -6.94
CA GLY A 43 2.05 -14.90 -6.68
C GLY A 43 1.92 -13.63 -5.85
N ALA A 44 3.02 -12.94 -5.54
CA ALA A 44 2.95 -11.62 -4.91
C ALA A 44 2.22 -10.64 -5.85
N LEU A 45 1.29 -9.89 -5.29
CA LEU A 45 0.60 -8.83 -6.01
C LEU A 45 1.58 -7.74 -6.43
N SER A 46 1.47 -7.33 -7.68
CA SER A 46 2.17 -6.19 -8.24
C SER A 46 1.69 -4.87 -7.61
N ALA A 47 2.51 -3.82 -7.75
CA ALA A 47 2.11 -2.47 -7.35
C ALA A 47 0.81 -2.01 -8.04
N ALA A 48 0.57 -2.43 -9.29
CA ALA A 48 -0.64 -2.09 -10.03
C ALA A 48 -1.90 -2.75 -9.42
N GLU A 49 -1.82 -4.03 -9.08
CA GLU A 49 -2.94 -4.75 -8.45
C GLU A 49 -3.24 -4.21 -7.05
N ILE A 50 -2.20 -3.87 -6.28
CA ILE A 50 -2.37 -3.25 -4.96
C ILE A 50 -3.01 -1.86 -5.10
N LYS A 51 -2.56 -1.04 -6.06
CA LYS A 51 -3.14 0.26 -6.36
C LYS A 51 -4.64 0.16 -6.64
N GLU A 52 -5.05 -0.82 -7.44
CA GLU A 52 -6.46 -1.04 -7.78
C GLU A 52 -7.26 -1.50 -6.56
N LYS A 53 -6.77 -2.50 -5.81
CA LYS A 53 -7.46 -3.04 -4.63
C LYS A 53 -7.65 -2.01 -3.52
N LEU A 54 -6.68 -1.11 -3.33
CA LEU A 54 -6.76 -0.01 -2.37
C LEU A 54 -7.48 1.22 -2.92
N LYS A 55 -7.94 1.18 -4.18
CA LYS A 55 -8.63 2.29 -4.87
C LYS A 55 -7.85 3.60 -4.81
N LEU A 56 -6.52 3.56 -4.87
CA LEU A 56 -5.68 4.76 -4.72
C LEU A 56 -5.90 5.80 -5.84
N THR A 57 -6.48 5.39 -6.97
CA THR A 57 -6.89 6.30 -8.04
C THR A 57 -7.99 7.27 -7.64
N THR A 58 -8.77 6.98 -6.59
CA THR A 58 -9.80 7.87 -6.08
C THR A 58 -9.25 8.91 -5.10
N VAL A 59 -8.01 8.72 -4.62
CA VAL A 59 -7.32 9.65 -3.72
C VAL A 59 -6.67 10.75 -4.55
N LYS A 60 -7.21 11.97 -4.46
CA LYS A 60 -6.77 13.13 -5.28
C LYS A 60 -6.09 14.22 -4.47
N ASP A 61 -6.36 14.22 -3.18
CA ASP A 61 -6.04 15.22 -2.18
C ASP A 61 -4.72 14.93 -1.44
N LYS A 62 -4.07 13.80 -1.75
CA LYS A 62 -2.82 13.38 -1.11
C LYS A 62 -1.83 12.77 -2.09
N ASN A 63 -0.56 13.08 -1.87
CA ASN A 63 0.54 12.41 -2.55
C ASN A 63 0.74 11.01 -1.97
N TRP A 64 0.81 10.02 -2.84
CA TRP A 64 1.09 8.64 -2.46
C TRP A 64 2.05 7.97 -3.43
N HIS A 65 2.80 6.99 -2.94
CA HIS A 65 3.69 6.17 -3.75
C HIS A 65 3.67 4.72 -3.26
N ILE A 66 3.77 3.78 -4.19
CA ILE A 66 3.93 2.35 -3.88
C ILE A 66 5.34 1.94 -4.29
N GLN A 67 6.15 1.60 -3.30
CA GLN A 67 7.49 1.04 -3.49
C GLN A 67 7.42 -0.48 -3.38
N VAL A 68 7.82 -1.18 -4.45
CA VAL A 68 8.00 -2.63 -4.41
C VAL A 68 9.26 -2.95 -3.62
N CYS A 69 9.20 -3.93 -2.71
CA CYS A 69 10.37 -4.29 -1.92
C CYS A 69 10.38 -5.76 -1.48
N CYS A 70 11.54 -6.21 -1.02
CA CYS A 70 11.72 -7.47 -0.33
C CYS A 70 12.58 -7.26 0.92
N ALA A 71 11.94 -7.30 2.09
CA ALA A 71 12.63 -7.11 3.36
C ALA A 71 13.72 -8.17 3.64
N LEU A 72 13.69 -9.33 2.99
CA LEU A 72 14.70 -10.39 3.16
C LEU A 72 15.99 -10.10 2.38
N THR A 73 15.87 -9.47 1.21
CA THR A 73 17.04 -9.12 0.38
C THR A 73 17.51 -7.69 0.61
N GLY A 74 16.63 -6.82 1.13
CA GLY A 74 16.87 -5.39 1.27
C GLY A 74 16.56 -4.60 0.00
N ASP A 75 16.07 -5.24 -1.06
CA ASP A 75 15.67 -4.56 -2.29
C ASP A 75 14.44 -3.69 -2.05
N GLY A 76 14.46 -2.46 -2.55
CA GLY A 76 13.37 -1.50 -2.45
C GLY A 76 13.84 -0.06 -2.35
#